data_AF-A0AA88SAA7-F1
#
_entry.id   AF-A0AA88SAA7-F1
#
_cell.length_a   1.000
_cell.length_b   1.000
_cell.length_c   1.000
_cell.angle_alpha   90.00
_cell.angle_beta   90.00
_cell.angle_gamma   90.00
#
_symmetry.space_group_name_H-M   'P 1'
#
loop_
_entity.id
_entity.type
_entity.pdbx_description
1 polymer ?
#
loop_
_entity_poly.entity_id
_entity_poly.type
_entity_poly.pdbx_seq_one_letter_code
_entity_poly.pdbx_strand_id
1 'polypeptide(L)'
;MATAVTATSTVCYFKRQACPPSRPLSLKIQANSELGFVTSQLSGRVCPFTGKKANRANKVSHSNHRTKKLQFVNLQYKKIWWEAGNRYVKLRLSTKAIKTIEKNGLDAVAKKAGIDLRKE
;
A
#
# COMPACT_ATOMS: atom_id res chain seq x y z
N MET A 1 -69.92 8.31 -12.46
CA MET A 1 -70.31 9.54 -13.18
C MET A 1 -70.07 10.74 -12.26
N ALA A 2 -69.85 11.93 -12.84
CA ALA A 2 -69.37 13.19 -12.23
C ALA A 2 -67.83 13.29 -12.21
N THR A 3 -67.15 13.69 -13.30
CA THR A 3 -67.03 15.01 -13.99
C THR A 3 -65.75 15.74 -13.61
N ALA A 4 -64.90 15.94 -14.61
CA ALA A 4 -63.71 16.78 -14.56
C ALA A 4 -64.10 18.27 -14.63
N VAL A 5 -63.36 19.13 -13.93
CA VAL A 5 -63.26 20.56 -14.26
C VAL A 5 -61.80 21.01 -14.14
N THR A 6 -61.34 21.56 -15.27
CA THR A 6 -60.06 22.18 -15.59
C THR A 6 -59.98 23.62 -15.05
N ALA A 7 -58.83 24.02 -14.51
CA ALA A 7 -58.36 25.41 -14.47
C ALA A 7 -56.85 25.42 -14.14
N THR A 8 -55.93 25.62 -15.10
CA THR A 8 -55.37 26.91 -15.54
C THR A 8 -55.01 27.86 -14.40
N SER A 9 -53.76 27.83 -13.94
CA SER A 9 -52.99 29.07 -13.80
C SER A 9 -51.50 28.77 -13.63
N THR A 10 -50.75 29.45 -14.50
CA THR A 10 -49.30 29.45 -14.62
C THR A 10 -48.68 30.13 -13.41
N VAL A 11 -47.96 29.37 -12.59
CA VAL A 11 -46.89 29.94 -11.76
C VAL A 11 -45.68 29.02 -11.88
N CYS A 12 -44.78 29.38 -12.80
CA CYS A 12 -43.43 28.84 -12.86
C CYS A 12 -42.67 29.31 -11.61
N TYR A 13 -42.69 28.52 -10.53
CA TYR A 13 -41.77 28.71 -9.41
C TYR A 13 -40.68 27.63 -9.44
N PHE A 14 -39.48 28.13 -9.71
CA PHE A 14 -38.22 27.42 -9.83
C PHE A 14 -37.67 27.16 -8.41
N LYS A 15 -37.79 25.93 -7.88
CA LYS A 15 -36.79 25.35 -6.96
C LYS A 15 -37.15 23.94 -6.46
N ARG A 16 -36.33 22.99 -6.90
CA ARG A 16 -35.72 21.87 -6.14
C ARG A 16 -36.64 21.15 -5.16
N GLN A 17 -37.26 20.07 -5.65
CA GLN A 17 -37.70 18.97 -4.80
C GLN A 17 -36.48 18.37 -4.09
N ALA A 18 -36.52 18.36 -2.76
CA ALA A 18 -35.62 17.57 -1.94
C ALA A 18 -35.97 16.08 -2.11
N CYS A 19 -35.02 15.26 -2.56
CA CYS A 19 -35.15 13.81 -2.44
C CYS A 19 -34.99 13.44 -0.95
N PRO A 20 -35.95 12.73 -0.33
CA PRO A 20 -35.82 12.26 1.04
C PRO A 20 -34.72 11.18 1.13
N PRO A 21 -33.88 11.16 2.19
CA PRO A 21 -32.97 10.05 2.42
C PRO A 21 -33.74 8.86 2.99
N SER A 22 -34.10 7.92 2.13
CA SER A 22 -34.49 6.55 2.50
C SER A 22 -33.80 5.61 1.51
N ARG A 23 -33.01 4.59 1.88
CA ARG A 23 -32.82 3.90 3.15
C ARG A 23 -31.44 3.21 3.12
N PRO A 24 -30.92 2.80 4.29
CA PRO A 24 -29.63 2.14 4.43
C PRO A 24 -29.75 0.67 4.00
N LEU A 25 -28.76 0.18 3.26
CA LEU A 25 -28.46 -1.25 3.21
C LEU A 25 -26.95 -1.43 3.29
N SER A 26 -26.55 -1.96 4.44
CA SER A 26 -25.38 -2.82 4.66
C SER A 26 -24.58 -3.13 3.41
N LEU A 27 -23.42 -2.49 3.29
CA LEU A 27 -22.22 -3.25 3.01
C LEU A 27 -21.29 -3.00 4.17
N LYS A 28 -21.24 -3.96 5.09
CA LYS A 28 -20.00 -4.26 5.81
C LYS A 28 -18.91 -4.22 4.76
N ILE A 29 -18.08 -3.18 4.77
CA ILE A 29 -16.79 -3.26 4.09
C ILE A 29 -15.97 -4.19 4.98
N GLN A 30 -16.20 -5.49 4.85
CA GLN A 30 -15.14 -6.47 4.99
C GLN A 30 -14.21 -6.24 3.81
N ALA A 31 -13.21 -5.40 4.04
CA ALA A 31 -12.04 -5.24 3.18
C ALA A 31 -10.92 -4.84 4.15
N ASN A 32 -9.93 -5.67 4.50
CA ASN A 32 -9.33 -6.75 3.76
C ASN A 32 -8.73 -7.79 4.71
N SER A 33 -9.40 -8.93 4.91
CA SER A 33 -8.72 -10.19 5.23
C SER A 33 -8.14 -10.85 3.96
N GLU A 34 -8.18 -10.16 2.82
CA GLU A 34 -7.64 -10.61 1.54
C GLU A 34 -6.67 -9.59 0.95
N LEU A 35 -5.79 -9.02 1.78
CA LEU A 35 -4.47 -8.67 1.26
C LEU A 35 -3.57 -9.90 1.38
N GLY A 36 -3.81 -10.83 0.45
CA GLY A 36 -2.74 -11.63 -0.12
C GLY A 36 -1.80 -10.74 -0.91
N PHE A 37 -1.23 -9.70 -0.28
CA PHE A 37 -0.28 -8.81 -0.93
C PHE A 37 1.07 -9.50 -0.89
N VAL A 38 1.37 -10.23 -1.95
CA VAL A 38 2.73 -10.66 -2.29
C VAL A 38 3.67 -9.48 -2.05
N THR A 39 4.54 -9.61 -1.07
CA THR A 39 5.54 -8.63 -0.63
C THR A 39 6.66 -8.40 -1.65
N SER A 40 6.45 -8.85 -2.88
CA SER A 40 7.24 -8.49 -4.06
C SER A 40 6.85 -7.13 -4.67
N GLN A 41 5.71 -6.52 -4.29
CA GLN A 41 5.19 -5.33 -4.98
C GLN A 41 4.89 -4.11 -4.09
N LEU A 42 5.77 -3.76 -3.14
CA LEU A 42 5.97 -2.32 -2.90
C LEU A 42 6.73 -1.77 -4.12
N SER A 43 5.97 -1.25 -5.07
CA SER A 43 6.43 -0.59 -6.31
C SER A 43 7.42 0.52 -5.98
N GLY A 44 8.72 0.18 -5.98
CA GLY A 44 9.81 1.08 -5.61
C GLY A 44 11.05 0.33 -5.11
N ARG A 45 12.23 0.96 -5.18
CA ARG A 45 13.50 0.41 -4.62
C ARG A 45 13.52 0.55 -3.08
N VAL A 46 12.61 -0.16 -2.42
CA VAL A 46 12.44 -0.18 -0.96
C VAL A 46 12.63 -1.60 -0.42
N CYS A 47 13.23 -1.73 0.77
CA CYS A 47 13.36 -2.99 1.47
C CYS A 47 12.12 -3.25 2.34
N PRO A 48 11.44 -4.41 2.23
CA PRO A 48 10.20 -4.69 2.95
C PRO A 48 10.41 -4.80 4.47
N PHE A 49 11.50 -5.44 4.92
CA PHE A 49 11.75 -5.66 6.36
C PHE A 49 12.21 -4.42 7.13
N THR A 50 12.97 -3.55 6.47
CA THR A 50 13.61 -2.39 7.14
C THR A 50 13.06 -1.06 6.67
N GLY A 51 12.19 -1.04 5.65
CA GLY A 51 11.61 0.19 5.10
C GLY A 51 12.61 1.15 4.46
N LYS A 52 13.87 0.73 4.22
CA LYS A 52 14.91 1.62 3.70
C LYS A 52 14.57 2.09 2.29
N LYS A 53 14.63 3.41 2.08
CA LYS A 53 14.34 4.09 0.82
C LYS A 53 15.60 4.75 0.25
N ALA A 54 15.53 5.15 -1.02
CA ALA A 54 16.60 5.91 -1.65
C ALA A 54 16.78 7.27 -0.96
N ASN A 55 18.02 7.71 -0.82
CA ASN A 55 18.37 9.01 -0.26
C ASN A 55 18.61 10.04 -1.38
N ARG A 56 18.11 11.27 -1.22
CA ARG A 56 18.39 12.37 -2.16
C ARG A 56 19.68 13.07 -1.73
N ALA A 57 20.70 13.00 -2.56
CA ALA A 57 22.02 13.57 -2.29
C ALA A 57 22.47 14.49 -3.45
N ASN A 58 23.55 15.24 -3.24
CA ASN A 58 24.21 15.99 -4.32
C ASN A 58 25.49 15.25 -4.74
N LYS A 59 25.81 15.25 -6.03
CA LYS A 59 27.17 15.03 -6.54
C LYS A 59 27.87 16.38 -6.55
N VAL A 60 29.07 16.43 -5.98
CA VAL A 60 29.86 17.66 -5.84
C VAL A 60 31.07 17.54 -6.75
N SER A 61 31.30 18.51 -7.62
CA SER A 61 32.53 18.59 -8.42
C SER A 61 33.68 19.20 -7.60
N HIS A 62 34.90 19.09 -8.13
CA HIS A 62 36.06 19.79 -7.56
C HIS A 62 35.83 21.32 -7.49
N SER A 63 35.14 21.88 -8.50
CA SER A 63 34.69 23.28 -8.53
C SER A 63 33.45 23.58 -7.66
N ASN A 64 33.05 22.67 -6.77
CA ASN A 64 31.88 22.80 -5.89
C ASN A 64 30.50 22.89 -6.58
N HIS A 65 30.39 22.62 -7.88
CA HIS A 65 29.10 22.53 -8.57
C HIS A 65 28.28 21.34 -8.04
N ARG A 66 27.00 21.57 -7.73
CA ARG A 66 26.11 20.61 -7.03
C ARG A 66 25.02 20.10 -7.97
N THR A 67 25.13 18.85 -8.42
CA THR A 67 24.10 18.18 -9.23
C THR A 67 23.27 17.24 -8.35
N LYS A 68 21.94 17.25 -8.45
CA LYS A 68 21.07 16.32 -7.69
C LYS A 68 21.28 14.88 -8.17
N LYS A 69 21.39 13.93 -7.23
CA LYS A 69 21.41 12.48 -7.51
C LYS A 69 20.63 11.72 -6.45
N LEU A 70 20.16 10.53 -6.82
CA LEU A 70 19.55 9.58 -5.88
C LEU A 70 20.57 8.50 -5.52
N GLN A 71 20.76 8.26 -4.22
CA GLN A 71 21.52 7.13 -3.69
C GLN A 71 20.54 5.99 -3.42
N PHE A 72 20.60 4.96 -4.24
CA PHE A 72 19.73 3.80 -4.09
C PHE A 72 20.18 2.87 -2.96
N VAL A 73 19.22 2.13 -2.41
CA VAL A 73 19.49 1.06 -1.45
C VAL A 73 20.13 -0.11 -2.18
N ASN A 74 21.13 -0.74 -1.56
CA ASN A 74 21.72 -1.99 -2.04
C ASN A 74 20.73 -3.15 -1.78
N LEU A 75 19.82 -3.35 -2.73
CA LEU A 75 18.81 -4.42 -2.72
C LEU A 75 19.33 -5.62 -3.54
N GLN A 76 19.19 -6.81 -2.98
CA GLN A 76 19.67 -8.06 -3.55
C GLN A 76 18.59 -9.13 -3.46
N TYR A 77 18.46 -9.97 -4.48
CA TYR A 77 17.64 -11.17 -4.41
C TYR A 77 18.44 -12.27 -3.72
N LYS A 78 17.95 -12.73 -2.56
CA LYS A 78 18.59 -13.78 -1.79
C LYS A 78 17.57 -14.80 -1.33
N LYS A 79 17.99 -16.06 -1.31
CA LYS A 79 17.24 -17.16 -0.71
C LYS A 79 17.65 -17.28 0.74
N ILE A 80 16.68 -17.28 1.65
CA ILE A 80 16.91 -17.49 3.08
C ILE A 80 16.18 -18.75 3.51
N TRP A 81 16.83 -19.55 4.34
CA TRP A 81 16.22 -20.74 4.94
C TRP A 81 15.23 -20.33 6.04
N TRP A 82 14.05 -20.93 6.03
CA TRP A 82 13.04 -20.74 7.07
C TRP A 82 12.81 -22.06 7.81
N GLU A 83 13.04 -22.03 9.12
CA GLU A 83 12.99 -23.23 9.97
C GLU A 83 11.56 -23.75 10.13
N ALA A 84 10.57 -22.89 10.40
CA ALA A 84 9.21 -23.33 10.67
C ALA A 84 8.50 -23.94 9.44
N GLY A 85 8.92 -23.57 8.23
CA GLY A 85 8.35 -24.09 6.99
C GLY A 85 9.29 -25.01 6.20
N ASN A 86 10.48 -25.33 6.74
CA ASN A 86 11.52 -26.16 6.12
C ASN A 86 11.75 -25.86 4.63
N ARG A 87 11.80 -24.58 4.26
CA ARG A 87 11.89 -24.15 2.86
C ARG A 87 12.71 -22.90 2.69
N TYR A 88 13.19 -22.70 1.46
CA TYR A 88 13.83 -21.46 1.06
C TYR A 88 12.80 -20.43 0.61
N VAL A 89 12.89 -19.22 1.15
CA VAL A 89 12.08 -18.07 0.73
C VAL A 89 12.95 -17.13 -0.12
N LYS A 90 12.47 -16.74 -1.30
CA LYS A 90 13.17 -15.81 -2.19
C LYS A 90 12.75 -14.39 -1.83
N LEU A 91 13.64 -13.64 -1.18
CA LEU A 91 13.35 -12.29 -0.71
C LEU A 91 14.21 -11.25 -1.42
N ARG A 92 13.63 -10.06 -1.63
CA ARG A 92 14.38 -8.87 -2.07
C ARG A 92 14.83 -8.07 -0.85
N LEU A 93 16.08 -8.24 -0.46
CA LEU A 93 16.61 -7.78 0.83
C LEU A 93 17.65 -6.68 0.67
N SER A 94 17.71 -5.77 1.65
CA SER A 94 18.88 -4.93 1.81
C SER A 94 19.99 -5.68 2.54
N THR A 95 21.25 -5.32 2.31
CA THR A 95 22.39 -5.93 3.04
C THR A 95 22.30 -5.77 4.55
N LYS A 96 21.68 -4.69 5.02
CA LYS A 96 21.44 -4.47 6.45
C LYS A 96 20.33 -5.38 6.98
N ALA A 97 19.30 -5.66 6.19
CA ALA A 97 18.28 -6.64 6.55
C ALA A 97 18.86 -8.05 6.68
N ILE A 98 19.77 -8.45 5.79
CA ILE A 98 20.48 -9.74 5.89
C ILE A 98 21.19 -9.84 7.24
N LYS A 99 21.99 -8.82 7.61
CA LYS A 99 22.66 -8.77 8.92
C LYS A 99 21.69 -8.79 10.11
N THR A 100 20.50 -8.21 9.97
CA THR A 100 19.48 -8.24 11.03
C THR A 100 18.85 -9.62 11.17
N ILE A 101 18.63 -10.32 10.05
CA ILE A 101 18.10 -11.69 10.03
C ILE A 101 19.11 -12.66 10.66
N GLU A 102 20.39 -12.53 10.34
CA GLU A 102 21.46 -13.33 10.96
C GLU A 102 21.53 -13.15 12.48
N LYS A 103 21.22 -11.94 12.99
CA LYS A 103 21.29 -11.64 14.43
C LYS A 103 20.04 -12.03 15.22
N ASN A 104 18.86 -11.76 14.67
CA ASN A 104 17.59 -11.87 15.40
C ASN A 104 16.76 -13.08 14.97
N GLY A 105 17.15 -13.78 13.91
CA GLY A 105 16.34 -14.79 13.24
C GLY A 105 15.30 -14.20 12.29
N LEU A 106 14.83 -15.03 11.35
CA LEU A 106 13.89 -14.62 10.30
C LEU A 106 12.51 -14.29 10.87
N ASP A 107 12.01 -15.10 11.81
CA ASP A 107 10.65 -14.97 12.35
C ASP A 107 10.47 -13.66 13.14
N ALA A 108 11.46 -13.28 13.94
CA ALA A 108 11.42 -12.03 14.71
C ALA A 108 11.38 -10.80 13.80
N VAL A 109 12.13 -10.83 12.70
CA VAL A 109 12.19 -9.73 11.73
C VAL A 109 10.90 -9.66 10.90
N ALA A 110 10.33 -10.81 10.51
CA ALA A 110 9.05 -10.87 9.80
C ALA A 110 7.89 -10.35 10.65
N LYS A 111 7.83 -10.73 11.94
CA LYS A 111 6.83 -10.23 12.89
C LYS A 111 6.91 -8.71 13.08
N LYS A 112 8.13 -8.16 13.20
CA LYS A 112 8.34 -6.70 13.31
C LYS A 112 7.88 -5.94 12.07
N ALA A 113 8.04 -6.53 10.90
CA ALA A 113 7.65 -5.93 9.63
C ALA A 113 6.17 -6.19 9.26
N GLY A 114 5.47 -7.07 9.98
CA GLY A 114 4.09 -7.46 9.68
C GLY A 114 3.96 -8.24 8.37
N ILE A 115 4.96 -9.05 8.02
CA ILE A 115 5.01 -9.79 6.76
C ILE A 115 4.68 -11.27 6.98
N ASP A 116 3.72 -11.78 6.20
CA ASP A 116 3.37 -13.21 6.19
C ASP A 116 4.35 -14.01 5.32
N LEU A 117 5.24 -14.78 5.97
CA LEU A 117 6.25 -15.57 5.25
C LEU A 117 5.65 -16.63 4.32
N ARG A 118 4.41 -17.10 4.54
CA ARG A 118 3.73 -18.14 3.74
C ARG A 118 3.40 -17.72 2.30
N LYS A 119 3.29 -16.41 2.05
CA LYS A 119 2.88 -15.86 0.75
C LYS A 119 4.08 -15.57 -0.18
N GLU A 120 5.31 -15.76 0.31
CA GLU A 120 6.58 -15.53 -0.42
C GLU A 120 7.30 -16.81 -0.83
#